data_AF-A0A9D0VJJ6-F1
#
_entry.id   AF-A0A9D0VJJ6-F1
#
_cell.length_a   1.000
_cell.length_b   1.000
_cell.length_c   1.000
_cell.angle_alpha   90.00
_cell.angle_beta   90.00
_cell.angle_gamma   90.00
#
_symmetry.space_group_name_H-M   'P 1'
#
loop_
_entity.id
_entity.type
_entity.pdbx_description
1 polymer ?
#
loop_
_entity_poly.entity_id
_entity_poly.type
_entity_poly.pdbx_seq_one_letter_code
_entity_poly.pdbx_strand_id
1 'polypeptide(L)'
;MNLLTDPLIHASTPDGVEACTLPGVLHQLTLRRISSFGALQGWQEHSWFAFLVQLAALALQRAGQAEPPSSEEGWRALLLALTAGDAGPWALIVDDLGAPAFLQPP
;
A
#
# COMPACT_ATOMS: atom_id res chain seq x y z
N MET A 1 12.89 1.53 -6.17
CA MET A 1 11.43 1.64 -6.37
C MET A 1 10.74 0.94 -5.21
N ASN A 2 10.12 1.68 -4.30
CA ASN A 2 9.58 1.20 -3.03
C ASN A 2 8.14 1.70 -2.83
N LEU A 3 7.24 0.77 -2.50
CA LEU A 3 5.81 1.05 -2.32
C LEU A 3 5.49 2.01 -1.16
N LEU A 4 6.38 2.12 -0.15
CA LEU A 4 6.15 2.98 1.01
C LEU A 4 6.46 4.45 0.76
N THR A 5 7.23 4.77 -0.28
CA THR A 5 7.76 6.13 -0.49
C THR A 5 7.56 6.64 -1.91
N ASP A 6 7.56 5.76 -2.90
CA ASP A 6 7.45 6.17 -4.29
C ASP A 6 5.97 6.18 -4.71
N PRO A 7 5.47 7.25 -5.38
CA PRO A 7 4.08 7.36 -5.78
C PRO A 7 3.81 6.56 -7.07
N LEU A 8 3.65 5.25 -6.93
CA LEU A 8 3.58 4.31 -8.05
C LEU A 8 2.16 3.91 -8.45
N ILE A 9 1.17 4.19 -7.60
CA ILE A 9 -0.21 3.74 -7.78
C ILE A 9 -1.08 4.91 -8.23
N HIS A 10 -1.65 4.84 -9.42
CA HIS A 10 -2.56 5.87 -9.92
C HIS A 10 -4.00 5.58 -9.49
N ALA A 11 -4.60 6.52 -8.75
CA ALA A 11 -5.97 6.42 -8.27
C ALA A 11 -6.79 7.63 -8.74
N SER A 12 -8.05 7.39 -9.07
CA SER A 12 -9.02 8.44 -9.38
C SER A 12 -9.63 8.96 -8.08
N THR A 13 -9.51 10.25 -7.83
CA THR A 13 -10.06 10.98 -6.67
C THR A 13 -10.98 12.11 -7.15
N PRO A 14 -11.69 12.82 -6.25
CA PRO A 14 -12.45 14.01 -6.62
C PRO A 14 -11.60 15.12 -7.24
N ASP A 15 -10.30 15.17 -6.94
CA ASP A 15 -9.38 16.20 -7.41
C ASP A 15 -8.68 15.81 -8.74
N GLY A 16 -8.94 14.60 -9.24
CA GLY A 16 -8.42 14.08 -10.51
C GLY A 16 -7.71 12.75 -10.34
N VAL A 17 -6.84 12.42 -11.30
CA VAL A 17 -5.98 11.25 -11.19
C VAL A 17 -4.72 11.64 -10.41
N GLU A 18 -4.48 10.98 -9.29
CA GLU A 18 -3.33 11.21 -8.43
C GLU A 18 -2.40 10.00 -8.43
N ALA A 19 -1.09 10.25 -8.40
CA ALA A 19 -0.08 9.23 -8.15
C ALA A 19 0.16 9.12 -6.64
N CYS A 20 -0.09 7.94 -6.08
CA CYS A 20 -0.07 7.67 -4.64
C CYS A 20 0.98 6.63 -4.29
N THR A 21 1.54 6.76 -3.08
CA THR A 21 2.25 5.66 -2.41
C THR A 21 1.24 4.61 -1.92
N LEU A 22 1.69 3.42 -1.52
CA LEU A 22 0.81 2.43 -0.90
C LEU A 22 0.19 2.93 0.43
N PRO A 23 0.95 3.58 1.35
CA PRO A 23 0.36 4.29 2.49
C PRO A 23 -0.69 5.33 2.08
N GLY A 24 -0.42 6.11 1.03
CA GLY A 24 -1.33 7.15 0.52
C GLY A 24 -2.65 6.57 0.02
N VAL A 25 -2.61 5.42 -0.65
CA VAL A 25 -3.83 4.68 -1.05
C VAL A 25 -4.67 4.31 0.16
N LEU A 26 -4.07 3.73 1.21
CA LEU A 26 -4.81 3.34 2.43
C LEU A 26 -5.41 4.55 3.16
N HIS A 27 -4.67 5.66 3.19
CA HIS A 27 -5.16 6.92 3.74
C HIS A 27 -6.39 7.43 2.97
N GLN A 28 -6.31 7.52 1.65
CA GLN A 28 -7.40 8.00 0.79
C GLN A 28 -8.63 7.06 0.83
N LEU A 29 -8.42 5.74 0.96
CA LEU A 29 -9.51 4.78 1.16
C LEU A 29 -10.22 4.98 2.50
N THR A 30 -9.47 5.31 3.57
CA THR A 30 -10.05 5.66 4.88
C THR A 30 -10.95 6.89 4.77
N LEU A 31 -10.58 7.85 3.92
CA LEU A 31 -11.37 9.04 3.61
C LEU A 31 -12.50 8.79 2.58
N ARG A 32 -12.62 7.57 2.03
CA ARG A 32 -13.55 7.20 0.94
C ARG A 32 -13.42 8.09 -0.30
N ARG A 33 -12.18 8.49 -0.63
CA ARG A 33 -11.90 9.40 -1.76
C ARG A 33 -11.54 8.68 -3.05
N ILE A 34 -11.09 7.43 -3.00
CA ILE A 34 -10.76 6.69 -4.23
C ILE A 34 -12.03 6.12 -4.86
N SER A 35 -12.27 6.47 -6.12
CA SER A 35 -13.39 5.95 -6.91
C SER A 35 -12.99 4.80 -7.83
N SER A 36 -11.75 4.78 -8.32
CA SER A 36 -11.21 3.71 -9.16
C SER A 36 -9.68 3.75 -9.23
N PHE A 37 -9.08 2.69 -9.78
CA PHE A 37 -7.66 2.65 -10.14
C PHE A 37 -7.54 2.49 -11.65
N GLY A 38 -7.08 3.53 -12.36
CA GLY A 38 -7.21 3.61 -13.82
C GLY A 38 -6.45 2.54 -14.63
N ALA A 39 -5.42 1.93 -14.05
CA ALA A 39 -4.61 0.90 -14.72
C ALA A 39 -5.09 -0.54 -14.47
N LEU A 40 -6.03 -0.75 -13.54
CA LEU A 40 -6.52 -2.08 -13.20
C LEU A 40 -7.49 -2.60 -14.26
N GLN A 41 -7.23 -3.81 -14.74
CA GLN A 41 -8.20 -4.55 -15.53
C GLN A 41 -9.28 -5.15 -14.62
N GLY A 42 -10.50 -5.36 -15.14
CA GLY A 42 -11.63 -5.81 -14.31
C GLY A 42 -11.39 -7.14 -13.57
N TRP A 43 -10.58 -8.05 -14.11
CA TRP A 43 -10.23 -9.31 -13.43
C TRP A 43 -9.17 -9.14 -12.32
N GLN A 44 -8.44 -8.03 -12.31
CA GLN A 44 -7.45 -7.71 -11.26
C GLN A 44 -8.08 -6.98 -10.08
N GLU A 45 -9.24 -6.36 -10.28
CA GLU A 45 -9.90 -5.49 -9.32
C GLU A 45 -10.14 -6.19 -7.97
N HIS A 46 -10.73 -7.39 -7.99
CA HIS A 46 -11.04 -8.10 -6.76
C HIS A 46 -9.77 -8.44 -5.94
N SER A 47 -8.76 -8.99 -6.59
CA SER A 47 -7.50 -9.36 -5.92
C SER A 47 -6.78 -8.14 -5.35
N TRP A 48 -6.82 -7.01 -6.06
CA TRP A 48 -6.25 -5.76 -5.60
C TRP A 48 -6.94 -5.24 -4.33
N PHE A 49 -8.27 -5.19 -4.33
CA PHE A 49 -9.03 -4.76 -3.16
C PHE A 49 -8.85 -5.71 -1.97
N ALA A 50 -8.89 -7.03 -2.21
CA ALA A 50 -8.65 -8.02 -1.17
C ALA A 50 -7.26 -7.87 -0.55
N PHE A 51 -6.24 -7.64 -1.37
CA PHE A 51 -4.88 -7.35 -0.91
C PHE A 51 -4.84 -6.11 -0.01
N LEU A 52 -5.41 -4.98 -0.45
CA LEU A 52 -5.39 -3.73 0.33
C LEU A 52 -6.12 -3.87 1.68
N VAL A 53 -7.30 -4.50 1.69
CA VAL A 53 -8.07 -4.73 2.92
C VAL A 53 -7.32 -5.65 3.87
N GLN A 54 -6.79 -6.76 3.37
CA GLN A 54 -6.03 -7.71 4.18
C GLN A 54 -4.79 -7.05 4.77
N LEU A 55 -4.08 -6.25 3.97
CA LEU A 55 -2.88 -5.56 4.41
C LEU A 55 -3.20 -4.55 5.51
N ALA A 56 -4.25 -3.74 5.33
CA ALA A 56 -4.72 -2.79 6.32
C ALA A 56 -5.11 -3.48 7.64
N ALA A 57 -5.88 -4.58 7.55
CA ALA A 57 -6.29 -5.35 8.71
C ALA A 57 -5.08 -5.91 9.50
N LEU A 58 -4.08 -6.45 8.79
CA LEU A 58 -2.85 -6.95 9.42
C LEU A 58 -2.06 -5.83 10.12
N ALA A 59 -1.93 -4.66 9.48
CA ALA A 59 -1.26 -3.51 10.07
C ALA A 59 -1.95 -3.04 11.36
N LEU A 60 -3.28 -2.90 11.33
CA LEU A 60 -4.08 -2.49 12.49
C LEU A 60 -4.03 -3.51 13.63
N GLN A 61 -4.21 -4.79 13.30
CA GLN A 61 -4.13 -5.88 14.27
C GLN A 61 -2.75 -5.91 14.94
N ARG A 62 -1.68 -5.79 14.16
CA ARG A 62 -0.30 -5.84 14.68
C ARG A 62 0.03 -4.67 15.61
N ALA A 63 -0.59 -3.52 15.40
CA ALA A 63 -0.45 -2.32 16.22
C ALA A 63 -1.46 -2.24 17.38
N GLY A 64 -2.41 -3.18 17.48
CA GLY A 64 -3.47 -3.13 18.49
C GLY A 64 -4.41 -1.95 18.31
N GLN A 65 -4.56 -1.43 17.09
CA GLN A 65 -5.42 -0.30 16.77
C GLN A 65 -6.77 -0.78 16.24
N ALA A 66 -7.86 -0.25 16.80
CA ALA A 66 -9.21 -0.53 16.31
C ALA A 66 -9.61 0.39 15.14
N GLU A 67 -9.03 1.59 15.10
CA GLU A 67 -9.34 2.61 14.09
C GLU A 67 -8.13 2.84 13.17
N PRO A 68 -8.37 3.06 11.87
CA PRO A 68 -7.31 3.43 10.93
C PRO A 68 -6.63 4.77 11.28
N PRO A 69 -5.31 4.92 11.00
CA PRO A 69 -4.65 6.22 11.08
C PRO A 69 -5.27 7.25 10.15
N SER A 70 -5.31 8.50 10.62
CA SER A 70 -5.85 9.64 9.86
C SER A 70 -4.82 10.30 8.94
N SER A 71 -3.62 9.74 8.76
CA SER A 71 -2.57 10.30 7.89
C SER A 71 -1.81 9.21 7.12
N GLU A 72 -1.21 9.62 6.01
CA GLU A 72 -0.32 8.77 5.21
C GLU A 72 0.90 8.32 6.02
N GLU A 73 1.50 9.20 6.82
CA GLU A 73 2.66 8.86 7.66
C GLU A 73 2.30 7.82 8.72
N GLY A 74 1.08 7.88 9.27
CA GLY A 74 0.57 6.89 10.21
C GLY A 74 0.47 5.52 9.55
N TRP A 75 -0.12 5.46 8.35
CA TRP A 75 -0.15 4.23 7.56
C TRP A 75 1.24 3.71 7.23
N ARG A 76 2.17 4.58 6.81
CA ARG A 76 3.55 4.20 6.50
C ARG A 76 4.24 3.58 7.72
N ALA A 77 4.05 4.15 8.91
CA ALA A 77 4.60 3.61 10.14
C ALA A 77 4.02 2.23 10.48
N LEU A 78 2.70 2.02 10.30
CA LEU A 78 2.07 0.72 10.51
C LEU A 78 2.59 -0.34 9.54
N LEU A 79 2.71 0.00 8.26
CA LEU A 79 3.21 -0.92 7.24
C LEU A 79 4.68 -1.28 7.50
N LEU A 80 5.53 -0.31 7.82
CA LEU A 80 6.94 -0.57 8.15
C LEU A 80 7.08 -1.44 9.42
N ALA A 81 6.16 -1.32 10.38
CA ALA A 81 6.16 -2.16 11.58
C ALA A 81 5.85 -3.64 11.30
N LEU A 82 5.15 -3.96 10.19
CA LEU A 82 4.92 -5.35 9.77
C LEU A 82 6.22 -6.08 9.43
N THR A 83 7.24 -5.33 8.99
CA THR A 83 8.56 -5.82 8.60
C THR A 83 9.63 -5.45 9.62
N ALA A 84 9.24 -5.22 10.88
CA ALA A 84 10.14 -4.88 11.98
C ALA A 84 11.07 -3.68 11.70
N GLY A 85 10.62 -2.71 10.90
CA GLY A 85 11.42 -1.54 10.52
C GLY A 85 12.14 -1.66 9.19
N ASP A 86 12.17 -2.85 8.57
CA ASP A 86 12.85 -3.07 7.30
C ASP A 86 11.99 -2.63 6.11
N ALA A 87 12.50 -1.69 5.31
CA ALA A 87 11.83 -1.23 4.10
C ALA A 87 12.08 -2.14 2.89
N GLY A 88 13.05 -3.06 2.96
CA GLY A 88 13.44 -3.98 1.90
C GLY A 88 12.29 -4.81 1.33
N PRO A 89 11.46 -5.47 2.15
CA PRO A 89 10.34 -6.26 1.66
C PRO A 89 9.31 -5.46 0.85
N TRP A 90 9.29 -4.12 0.96
CA TRP A 90 8.39 -3.24 0.22
C TRP A 90 8.97 -2.73 -1.11
N ALA A 91 10.19 -3.12 -1.46
CA ALA A 91 10.84 -2.78 -2.71
C ALA A 91 10.30 -3.65 -3.86
N LEU A 92 9.94 -3.02 -4.99
CA LEU A 92 9.54 -3.74 -6.22
C LEU A 92 10.74 -4.19 -7.05
N ILE A 93 11.88 -3.52 -6.87
CA ILE A 93 13.15 -3.82 -7.52
C ILE A 93 14.21 -3.78 -6.42
N VAL A 94 15.01 -4.85 -6.34
CA VAL A 94 16.14 -5.01 -5.42
C VAL A 94 17.42 -5.17 -6.22
N ASP A 95 18.55 -4.70 -5.67
CA ASP A 95 19.85 -4.80 -6.34
C ASP A 95 20.45 -6.22 -6.25
N ASP A 96 20.15 -6.92 -5.16
CA ASP A 96 20.56 -8.31 -4.94
C ASP A 96 19.49 -9.27 -5.46
N LEU A 97 19.76 -9.93 -6.58
CA LEU A 97 18.87 -10.93 -7.16
C LEU A 97 18.74 -12.20 -6.31
N GLY A 98 19.59 -12.39 -5.28
CA GLY A 98 19.42 -13.47 -4.30
C GLY A 98 18.35 -13.16 -3.23
N ALA A 99 17.85 -11.92 -3.17
CA ALA A 99 16.87 -11.48 -2.20
C ALA A 99 15.48 -11.31 -2.84
N PRO A 100 14.39 -11.63 -2.12
CA PRO A 100 13.05 -11.43 -2.64
C PRO A 100 12.69 -9.94 -2.71
N ALA A 101 12.11 -9.52 -3.83
CA ALA A 101 11.35 -8.28 -3.93
C ALA A 101 9.90 -8.50 -3.46
N PHE A 102 9.15 -7.40 -3.31
CA PHE A 102 7.75 -7.44 -2.86
C PHE A 102 6.92 -8.40 -3.73
N LEU A 103 6.36 -9.43 -3.09
CA LEU A 103 5.56 -10.51 -3.71
C LEU A 103 6.23 -11.21 -4.89
N GLN A 104 7.56 -11.29 -4.89
CA GLN A 104 8.35 -11.95 -5.92
C GLN A 104 9.29 -12.99 -5.28
N PRO A 105 9.56 -14.12 -5.97
CA PRO A 105 10.65 -14.99 -5.56
C PRO A 105 12.01 -14.27 -5.74
N PRO A 106 13.07 -14.75 -5.06
CA PRO A 106 14.44 -14.41 -5.46
C PRO A 106 14.74 -14.96 -6.86
#